data_AF-A0A7C9DLU9-F1
#
_entry.id   AF-A0A7C9DLU9-F1
#
_cell.length_a   1.000
_cell.length_b   1.000
_cell.length_c   1.000
_cell.angle_alpha   90.00
_cell.angle_beta   90.00
_cell.angle_gamma   90.00
#
_symmetry.space_group_name_H-M   'P 1'
#
loop_
_entity.id
_entity.type
_entity.pdbx_description
1 polymer ?
#
loop_
_entity_poly.entity_id
_entity_poly.type
_entity_poly.pdbx_seq_one_letter_code
_entity_poly.pdbx_strand_id
1 'polypeptide(L)'
;VEEELGFKELEGLVAYMQGYDKEGHPVCYNAYGVFKDKEMYEKGFGDEDKLQRFLRWRVQVLERGIRLLHFKPGGVNSLIQVTDLKDMPKRELRVASNQILSLFQDNYPEMVARKVTILPFFVKFFSGFLVFCCF
;
A
#
# COMPACT_ATOMS: atom_id res chain seq x y z
N VAL A 1 18.27 7.27 -1.50
CA VAL A 1 18.76 6.69 -2.78
C VAL A 1 17.65 5.82 -3.32
N GLU A 2 17.18 6.02 -4.55
CA GLU A 2 16.23 5.09 -5.17
C GLU A 2 17.00 3.86 -5.64
N GLU A 3 16.51 2.67 -5.28
CA GLU A 3 17.13 1.40 -5.63
C GLU A 3 16.41 0.80 -6.84
N GLU A 4 17.17 0.30 -7.82
CA GLU A 4 16.62 -0.33 -9.01
C GLU A 4 16.12 -1.75 -8.70
N LEU A 5 14.91 -1.82 -8.16
CA LEU A 5 14.29 -3.09 -7.73
C LEU A 5 13.54 -3.83 -8.84
N GLY A 6 13.53 -3.32 -10.07
CA GLY A 6 12.86 -3.95 -11.22
C GLY A 6 11.34 -3.77 -11.26
N PHE A 7 10.79 -2.85 -10.48
CA PHE A 7 9.35 -2.59 -10.37
C PHE A 7 8.95 -1.20 -10.91
N LYS A 8 9.80 -0.55 -11.71
CA LYS A 8 9.46 0.74 -12.35
C LYS A 8 8.20 0.64 -13.20
N GLU A 9 7.98 -0.49 -13.86
CA GLU A 9 6.78 -0.76 -14.67
C GLU A 9 5.51 -0.94 -13.81
N LEU A 10 5.65 -1.31 -12.53
CA LEU A 10 4.54 -1.40 -11.59
C LEU A 10 4.19 -0.04 -10.98
N GLU A 11 5.08 0.93 -11.07
CA GLU A 11 4.82 2.30 -10.64
C GLU A 11 3.80 2.95 -11.60
N GLY A 12 2.71 3.48 -11.06
CA GLY A 12 1.57 3.92 -11.88
C GLY A 12 0.47 2.87 -12.06
N LEU A 13 0.79 1.57 -11.96
CA LEU A 13 -0.18 0.48 -12.05
C LEU A 13 -0.57 -0.08 -10.67
N VAL A 14 0.44 -0.44 -9.88
CA VAL A 14 0.30 -1.05 -8.55
C VAL A 14 0.30 -0.02 -7.46
N ALA A 15 1.13 1.01 -7.55
CA ALA A 15 1.15 2.07 -6.57
C ALA A 15 1.47 3.41 -7.22
N TYR A 16 0.69 4.43 -6.84
CA TYR A 16 0.84 5.77 -7.37
C TYR A 16 0.26 6.83 -6.43
N MET A 17 0.84 8.02 -6.46
CA MET A 17 0.34 9.18 -5.75
C MET A 17 -0.56 9.97 -6.68
N GLN A 18 -1.83 10.19 -6.31
CA GLN A 18 -2.74 10.98 -7.13
C GLN A 18 -3.76 11.72 -6.28
N GLY A 19 -3.81 13.04 -6.42
CA GLY A 19 -4.81 13.86 -5.75
C GLY A 19 -4.59 14.04 -4.24
N TYR A 20 -5.52 14.76 -3.64
CA TYR A 20 -5.52 15.17 -2.24
C TYR A 20 -6.92 15.00 -1.66
N ASP A 21 -7.01 14.75 -0.35
CA ASP A 21 -8.29 14.77 0.35
C ASP A 21 -8.78 16.21 0.63
N LYS A 22 -9.89 16.35 1.37
CA LYS A 22 -10.47 17.66 1.72
C LYS A 22 -9.59 18.50 2.64
N GLU A 23 -8.67 17.86 3.37
CA GLU A 23 -7.77 18.47 4.35
C GLU A 23 -6.36 18.70 3.76
N GLY A 24 -6.15 18.32 2.49
CA GLY A 24 -4.89 18.49 1.77
C GLY A 24 -3.91 17.33 1.93
N HIS A 25 -4.33 16.21 2.53
CA HIS A 25 -3.49 15.01 2.64
C HIS A 25 -3.29 14.37 1.26
N PRO A 26 -2.04 14.12 0.82
CA PRO A 26 -1.79 13.44 -0.44
C PRO A 26 -2.33 12.00 -0.37
N VAL A 27 -2.90 11.52 -1.48
CA VAL A 27 -3.49 10.18 -1.55
C VAL A 27 -2.57 9.21 -2.30
N CYS A 28 -2.19 8.15 -1.60
CA CYS A 28 -1.42 7.02 -2.12
C CYS A 28 -2.36 5.87 -2.48
N TYR A 29 -2.56 5.62 -3.76
CA TYR A 29 -3.34 4.48 -4.26
C TYR A 29 -2.46 3.26 -4.42
N ASN A 30 -2.97 2.10 -4.00
CA ASN A 30 -2.31 0.81 -4.11
C ASN A 30 -3.28 -0.22 -4.68
N ALA A 31 -3.11 -0.63 -5.94
CA ALA A 31 -3.95 -1.60 -6.62
C ALA A 31 -3.24 -2.95 -6.74
N TYR A 32 -3.62 -3.91 -5.91
CA TYR A 32 -3.00 -5.25 -5.87
C TYR A 32 -3.71 -6.26 -6.78
N GLY A 33 -4.79 -5.86 -7.47
CA GLY A 33 -5.50 -6.73 -8.40
C GLY A 33 -4.65 -7.24 -9.57
N VAL A 34 -3.55 -6.56 -9.91
CA VAL A 34 -2.62 -7.00 -10.97
C VAL A 34 -1.96 -8.35 -10.63
N PHE A 35 -1.84 -8.69 -9.35
CA PHE A 35 -1.24 -9.94 -8.89
C PHE A 35 -2.19 -11.15 -9.02
N LYS A 36 -3.39 -10.94 -9.58
CA LYS A 36 -4.20 -12.04 -10.10
C LYS A 36 -3.51 -12.74 -11.28
N ASP A 37 -2.74 -11.99 -12.07
CA ASP A 37 -1.93 -12.56 -13.12
C ASP A 37 -0.77 -13.36 -12.51
N LYS A 38 -0.59 -14.60 -12.97
CA LYS A 38 0.39 -15.53 -12.39
C LYS A 38 1.82 -15.05 -12.62
N GLU A 39 2.11 -14.38 -13.74
CA GLU A 39 3.44 -13.86 -14.03
C GLU A 39 3.75 -12.67 -13.12
N MET A 40 2.80 -11.76 -12.93
CA MET A 40 2.94 -10.64 -12.00
C MET A 40 3.06 -11.11 -10.55
N TYR A 41 2.27 -12.12 -10.18
CA TYR A 41 2.39 -12.77 -8.88
C TYR A 41 3.79 -13.35 -8.68
N GLU A 42 4.28 -14.14 -9.64
CA GLU A 42 5.58 -14.79 -9.54
C GLU A 42 6.74 -13.79 -9.48
N LYS A 43 6.59 -12.61 -10.10
CA LYS A 43 7.57 -11.51 -10.03
C LYS A 43 7.61 -10.83 -8.66
N GLY A 44 6.47 -10.68 -7.98
CA GLY A 44 6.37 -9.97 -6.70
C GLY A 44 6.41 -10.86 -5.45
N PHE A 45 5.82 -12.05 -5.53
CA PHE A 45 5.50 -12.95 -4.41
C PHE A 45 5.93 -14.41 -4.64
N GLY A 46 6.69 -14.70 -5.69
CA GLY A 46 7.10 -16.06 -6.05
C GLY A 46 8.01 -16.74 -5.01
N ASP A 47 8.87 -15.97 -4.36
CA ASP A 47 9.77 -16.43 -3.30
C ASP A 47 10.03 -15.30 -2.28
N GLU A 48 10.77 -15.63 -1.22
CA GLU A 48 11.06 -14.69 -0.14
C GLU A 48 11.94 -13.51 -0.60
N ASP A 49 12.90 -13.73 -1.49
CA ASP A 49 13.78 -12.66 -2.00
C ASP A 49 13.00 -11.64 -2.85
N LYS A 50 12.11 -12.11 -3.72
CA LYS A 50 11.21 -11.27 -4.53
C LYS A 50 10.25 -10.50 -3.64
N LEU A 51 9.72 -11.14 -2.61
CA LEU A 51 8.85 -10.49 -1.63
C LEU A 51 9.59 -9.39 -0.87
N GLN A 52 10.82 -9.64 -0.41
CA GLN A 52 11.65 -8.61 0.21
C GLN A 52 11.95 -7.44 -0.73
N ARG A 53 12.27 -7.72 -2.00
CA ARG A 53 12.43 -6.67 -3.03
C ARG A 53 11.14 -5.87 -3.24
N PHE A 54 9.99 -6.53 -3.26
CA PHE A 54 8.70 -5.86 -3.38
C PHE A 54 8.43 -4.95 -2.19
N LEU A 55 8.69 -5.41 -0.96
CA LEU A 55 8.55 -4.62 0.26
C LEU A 55 9.46 -3.39 0.24
N ARG A 56 10.73 -3.53 -0.16
CA ARG A 56 11.66 -2.40 -0.30
C ARG A 56 11.19 -1.39 -1.35
N TRP A 57 10.60 -1.86 -2.45
CA TRP A 57 10.01 -0.98 -3.45
C TRP A 57 8.78 -0.24 -2.90
N ARG A 58 7.91 -0.92 -2.15
CA ARG A 58 6.77 -0.30 -1.46
C ARG A 58 7.20 0.78 -0.47
N VAL A 59 8.30 0.57 0.24
CA VAL A 59 8.92 1.58 1.10
C VAL A 59 9.36 2.80 0.28
N GLN A 60 10.02 2.62 -0.86
CA GLN A 60 10.40 3.75 -1.71
C GLN A 60 9.20 4.57 -2.21
N VAL A 61 8.10 3.92 -2.58
CA VAL A 61 6.87 4.62 -2.97
C VAL A 61 6.30 5.42 -1.80
N LEU A 62 6.29 4.84 -0.59
CA LEU A 62 5.82 5.54 0.62
C LEU A 62 6.70 6.76 0.93
N GLU A 63 8.02 6.58 0.90
CA GLU A 63 9.02 7.64 1.12
C GLU A 63 8.86 8.80 0.12
N ARG A 64 8.54 8.49 -1.14
CA ARG A 64 8.18 9.54 -2.13
C ARG A 64 6.93 10.32 -1.71
N GLY A 65 5.91 9.63 -1.17
CA GLY A 65 4.74 10.27 -0.61
C GLY A 65 5.06 11.13 0.63
N ILE A 66 5.92 10.64 1.53
CA ILE A 66 6.36 11.36 2.72
C ILE A 66 7.08 12.66 2.37
N ARG A 67 7.84 12.70 1.27
CA ARG A 67 8.48 13.94 0.78
C ARG A 67 7.49 15.04 0.38
N LEU A 68 6.22 14.70 0.14
CA LEU A 68 5.16 15.68 -0.13
C LEU A 68 4.59 16.31 1.16
N LEU A 69 4.97 15.78 2.32
CA LEU A 69 4.49 16.25 3.62
C LEU A 69 5.28 17.47 4.09
N HIS A 70 4.60 18.32 4.86
CA HIS A 70 5.13 19.54 5.45
C HIS A 70 5.04 19.47 6.97
N PHE A 71 6.14 19.04 7.61
CA PHE A 71 6.28 18.97 9.06
C PHE A 71 6.51 20.35 9.71
N LYS A 72 5.54 21.24 9.54
CA LYS A 72 5.48 22.57 10.17
C LYS A 72 4.12 22.75 10.85
N PRO A 73 3.97 23.64 11.85
CA PRO A 73 2.67 23.94 12.45
C PRO A 73 1.63 24.30 11.38
N GLY A 74 0.50 23.57 11.36
CA GLY A 74 -0.56 23.73 10.36
C GLY A 74 -0.25 23.16 8.97
N GLY A 75 0.88 22.46 8.79
CA GLY A 75 1.21 21.74 7.58
C GLY A 75 0.64 20.31 7.59
N VAL A 76 0.39 19.78 6.39
CA VAL A 76 -0.03 18.40 6.18
C VAL A 76 1.14 17.47 6.52
N ASN A 77 1.00 16.69 7.59
CA ASN A 77 2.07 15.83 8.13
C ASN A 77 1.78 14.34 7.98
N SER A 78 0.74 13.99 7.24
CA SER A 78 0.31 12.61 7.05
C SER A 78 -0.30 12.42 5.65
N LEU A 79 -0.40 11.16 5.21
CA LEU A 79 -0.95 10.80 3.90
C LEU A 79 -2.14 9.84 4.03
N ILE A 80 -2.98 9.80 3.01
CA ILE A 80 -4.06 8.83 2.91
C ILE A 80 -3.58 7.62 2.11
N GLN A 81 -3.81 6.42 2.60
CA GLN A 81 -3.58 5.19 1.84
C GLN A 81 -4.90 4.59 1.38
N VAL A 82 -5.09 4.46 0.08
CA VAL A 82 -6.18 3.69 -0.52
C VAL A 82 -5.61 2.40 -1.06
N THR A 83 -6.10 1.26 -0.56
CA THR A 83 -5.62 -0.07 -0.93
C THR A 83 -6.74 -0.87 -1.55
N ASP A 84 -6.64 -1.15 -2.85
CA ASP A 84 -7.54 -2.03 -3.57
C ASP A 84 -6.99 -3.46 -3.58
N LEU A 85 -7.67 -4.34 -2.84
CA LEU A 85 -7.39 -5.78 -2.76
C LEU A 85 -8.41 -6.61 -3.54
N LYS A 86 -9.24 -5.96 -4.37
CA LYS A 86 -10.17 -6.65 -5.25
C LYS A 86 -9.38 -7.61 -6.15
N ASP A 87 -9.92 -8.83 -6.29
CA ASP A 87 -9.37 -9.91 -7.12
C ASP A 87 -8.05 -10.55 -6.64
N MET A 88 -7.48 -10.13 -5.50
CA MET A 88 -6.30 -10.79 -4.92
C MET A 88 -6.70 -12.12 -4.24
N PRO A 89 -5.99 -13.24 -4.47
CA PRO A 89 -6.30 -14.50 -3.81
C PRO A 89 -6.02 -14.44 -2.29
N LYS A 90 -6.85 -15.15 -1.50
CA LYS A 90 -7.00 -14.94 -0.05
C LYS A 90 -5.75 -15.31 0.77
N ARG A 91 -5.02 -16.35 0.36
CA ARG A 91 -3.87 -16.87 1.13
C ARG A 91 -2.71 -15.87 1.04
N GLU A 92 -2.53 -15.34 -0.16
CA GLU A 92 -1.50 -14.41 -0.57
C GLU A 92 -1.77 -13.04 0.05
N LEU A 93 -3.04 -12.60 0.01
CA LEU A 93 -3.50 -11.39 0.70
C LEU A 93 -3.13 -11.41 2.19
N ARG A 94 -3.31 -12.55 2.88
CA ARG A 94 -2.99 -12.66 4.32
C ARG A 94 -1.49 -12.52 4.59
N VAL A 95 -0.65 -13.20 3.81
CA VAL A 95 0.81 -13.16 4.00
C VAL A 95 1.36 -11.77 3.67
N ALA A 96 1.03 -11.25 2.49
CA ALA A 96 1.50 -9.94 2.04
C ALA A 96 1.00 -8.81 2.94
N SER A 97 -0.29 -8.83 3.32
CA SER A 97 -0.86 -7.80 4.18
C SER A 97 -0.17 -7.77 5.55
N ASN A 98 0.09 -8.91 6.18
CA ASN A 98 0.73 -8.94 7.50
C ASN A 98 2.14 -8.36 7.47
N GLN A 99 2.94 -8.70 6.46
CA GLN A 99 4.31 -8.18 6.35
C GLN A 99 4.34 -6.69 6.02
N ILE A 100 3.51 -6.25 5.08
CA ILE A 100 3.38 -4.83 4.72
C ILE A 100 2.86 -4.02 5.91
N LEU A 101 1.88 -4.55 6.64
CA LEU A 101 1.33 -3.92 7.84
C LEU A 101 2.38 -3.78 8.94
N SER A 102 3.09 -4.85 9.28
CA SER A 102 4.16 -4.81 10.30
C SER A 102 5.23 -3.82 9.91
N LEU A 103 5.73 -3.89 8.68
CA LEU A 103 6.77 -2.99 8.19
C LEU A 103 6.38 -1.51 8.32
N PHE A 104 5.14 -1.17 7.97
CA PHE A 104 4.67 0.21 8.08
C PHE A 104 4.37 0.64 9.51
N GLN A 105 3.83 -0.25 10.36
CA GLN A 105 3.57 0.04 11.77
C GLN A 105 4.86 0.27 12.55
N ASP A 106 5.87 -0.58 12.31
CA ASP A 106 7.12 -0.56 13.08
C ASP A 106 8.04 0.61 12.69
N ASN A 107 7.98 1.06 11.42
CA ASN A 107 8.94 2.04 10.89
C ASN A 107 8.32 3.41 10.54
N TYR A 108 7.01 3.49 10.31
CA TYR A 108 6.33 4.72 9.88
C TYR A 108 5.10 5.02 10.76
N PRO A 109 5.27 5.14 12.09
CA PRO A 109 4.16 5.45 12.98
C PRO A 109 3.58 6.83 12.65
N GLU A 110 2.25 6.95 12.73
CA GLU A 110 1.50 8.22 12.58
C GLU A 110 1.61 8.92 11.20
N MET A 111 2.35 8.36 10.25
CA MET A 111 2.54 8.95 8.91
C MET A 111 1.34 8.74 7.98
N VAL A 112 0.43 7.82 8.32
CA VAL A 112 -0.78 7.51 7.55
C VAL A 112 -2.00 7.99 8.33
N ALA A 113 -2.60 9.12 7.92
CA ALA A 113 -3.77 9.70 8.59
C ALA A 113 -5.00 8.79 8.47
N ARG A 114 -5.14 8.12 7.32
CA ARG A 114 -6.24 7.21 7.09
C ARG A 114 -5.86 6.11 6.13
N LYS A 115 -6.25 4.89 6.47
CA LYS A 115 -6.17 3.73 5.60
C LYS A 115 -7.57 3.32 5.15
N VAL A 116 -7.80 3.31 3.84
CA VAL A 116 -9.03 2.86 3.21
C VAL A 116 -8.72 1.58 2.43
N THR A 117 -9.36 0.48 2.77
CA THR A 117 -9.14 -0.81 2.08
C THR A 117 -10.41 -1.24 1.35
N ILE A 118 -10.31 -1.48 0.05
CA ILE A 118 -11.39 -2.02 -0.79
C ILE A 118 -11.19 -3.55 -0.84
N LEU A 119 -12.10 -4.29 -0.22
CA LEU A 119 -12.07 -5.75 -0.14
C LEU A 119 -13.02 -6.39 -1.17
N PRO A 120 -12.72 -7.63 -1.62
CA PRO A 120 -13.67 -8.40 -2.42
C PRO A 120 -14.99 -8.59 -1.67
N PHE A 121 -16.13 -8.45 -2.38
CA PHE A 121 -17.47 -8.49 -1.80
C PHE A 121 -17.74 -9.74 -0.94
N PHE A 122 -17.17 -10.89 -1.31
CA PHE A 122 -17.33 -12.15 -0.58
C PHE A 122 -16.62 -12.21 0.78
N VAL A 123 -15.65 -11.32 1.05
CA VAL A 123 -14.97 -11.24 2.36
C VAL A 123 -15.85 -10.50 3.37
N LYS A 124 -16.77 -9.64 2.92
CA LYS A 124 -17.71 -8.88 3.77
C LYS A 124 -18.73 -9.75 4.49
N PHE A 125 -19.00 -10.97 4.02
CA PHE A 125 -19.98 -11.86 4.67
C PHE A 125 -19.46 -12.53 5.95
N PHE A 126 -18.14 -12.57 6.18
CA PHE A 126 -17.54 -13.15 7.39
C PHE A 126 -17.09 -12.12 8.42
N SER A 127 -17.01 -10.84 8.06
CA SER A 127 -16.62 -9.78 8.97
C SER A 127 -17.52 -8.57 8.69
N GLY A 128 -18.49 -8.36 9.59
CA GLY A 128 -19.42 -7.23 9.51
C GLY A 128 -18.67 -5.92 9.35
N PHE A 129 -18.94 -5.21 8.26
CA PHE A 129 -18.74 -3.77 8.09
C PHE A 129 -17.47 -3.17 8.73
N LEU A 130 -16.28 -3.62 8.33
CA LEU A 130 -15.04 -2.94 8.69
C LEU A 130 -14.50 -2.14 7.50
N VAL A 131 -14.88 -0.86 7.46
CA VAL A 131 -13.91 0.18 7.11
C VAL A 131 -12.86 0.11 8.22
N PHE A 132 -11.78 -0.64 7.99
CA PHE A 132 -10.61 -0.63 8.89
C PHE A 132 -9.96 0.76 8.79
N CYS A 133 -10.51 1.74 9.52
CA CYS A 133 -9.73 2.84 10.05
C CYS A 133 -8.80 2.22 11.10
N CYS A 134 -7.63 1.74 10.67
CA CYS A 134 -6.53 1.57 11.61
C CYS A 134 -6.09 2.99 11.99
N PHE A 135 -6.39 3.39 13.23
CA PHE A 135 -5.57 4.36 13.96
C PHE A 135 -4.29 3.66 14.41
#